data_AF-G1PHJ4-F1
#
_entry.id   AF-G1PHJ4-F1
#
_cell.length_a   1.000
_cell.length_b   1.000
_cell.length_c   1.000
_cell.angle_alpha   90.00
_cell.angle_beta   90.00
_cell.angle_gamma   90.00
#
_symmetry.space_group_name_H-M   'P 1'
#
loop_
_entity.id
_entity.type
_entity.pdbx_description
1 polymer ?
#
loop_
_entity_poly.entity_id
_entity_poly.type
_entity_poly.pdbx_seq_one_letter_code
_entity_poly.pdbx_strand_id
1 'polypeptide(L)'
;MAAATLKRLWLRSRGEAGVAATAKPGVWTRLGTWARALLRDYADACRDAAAAARARPGRAAVYLGLLGGAAACCALAPGEAAFEEALLDASGTLLLLAPATRNRTSEAHVQQLLWLRGRGRLRHVNLALCSLVYEAPYDAQASLYQARCRYLQPRWVEFPHRILDVGFVGRWWVLGARMRDCDINDDEFLHLPAHLRVVGPHQLHSEANERLFDEKYRPVVLTDDQVD
;
A
#
# COMPACT_ATOMS: atom_id res chain seq x y z
N MET A 1 54.17 -10.93 87.38
CA MET A 1 54.55 -10.36 86.08
C MET A 1 53.91 -11.15 84.93
N ALA A 2 52.62 -10.92 84.64
CA ALA A 2 51.91 -11.63 83.55
C ALA A 2 50.65 -10.85 83.08
N ALA A 3 50.74 -9.53 82.95
CA ALA A 3 49.61 -8.71 82.48
C ALA A 3 49.99 -7.71 81.36
N ALA A 4 51.23 -7.76 80.85
CA ALA A 4 51.74 -6.80 79.87
C ALA A 4 51.80 -7.32 78.41
N THR A 5 51.53 -8.60 78.16
CA THR A 5 51.71 -9.22 76.83
C THR A 5 50.43 -9.37 76.01
N LEU A 6 49.24 -9.30 76.64
CA LEU A 6 47.96 -9.45 75.92
C LEU A 6 47.46 -8.18 75.21
N LYS A 7 47.98 -6.99 75.55
CA LYS A 7 47.59 -5.73 74.87
C LYS A 7 48.31 -5.47 73.54
N ARG A 8 49.38 -6.21 73.20
CA ARG A 8 50.12 -6.00 71.94
C ARG A 8 49.59 -6.81 70.76
N LEU A 9 48.78 -7.85 70.97
CA LEU A 9 48.19 -8.59 69.85
C LEU A 9 46.89 -7.96 69.33
N TRP A 10 46.17 -7.21 70.16
CA TRP A 10 44.87 -6.66 69.81
C TRP A 10 44.92 -5.31 69.06
N LEU A 11 46.09 -4.67 68.99
CA LEU A 11 46.29 -3.44 68.19
C LEU A 11 46.94 -3.69 66.81
N ARG A 12 47.34 -4.93 66.50
CA ARG A 12 47.93 -5.27 65.19
C ARG A 12 46.92 -5.78 64.16
N SER A 13 45.66 -6.03 64.54
CA SER A 13 44.59 -6.41 63.60
C SER A 13 43.87 -5.22 62.95
N ARG A 14 44.30 -3.98 63.22
CA ARG A 14 43.74 -2.75 62.63
C ARG A 14 44.53 -2.21 61.42
N GLY A 15 45.31 -3.07 60.77
CA GLY A 15 46.26 -2.68 59.74
C GLY A 15 46.26 -3.55 58.50
N GLU A 16 45.10 -4.04 58.04
CA GLU A 16 44.93 -4.44 56.64
C GLU A 16 43.60 -3.88 56.16
N ALA A 17 43.68 -2.65 55.65
CA ALA A 17 42.63 -2.07 54.83
C ALA A 17 42.32 -3.05 53.70
N GLY A 18 41.06 -3.48 53.65
CA GLY A 18 40.58 -4.44 52.67
C GLY A 18 41.00 -4.04 51.26
N VAL A 19 41.78 -4.91 50.62
CA VAL A 19 41.69 -5.05 49.17
C VAL A 19 40.32 -5.67 48.94
N ALA A 20 39.32 -4.81 48.76
CA ALA A 20 38.02 -5.22 48.27
C ALA A 20 38.25 -5.95 46.95
N ALA A 21 38.28 -7.29 47.01
CA ALA A 21 38.20 -8.13 45.84
C ALA A 21 36.93 -7.70 45.12
N THR A 22 37.09 -6.94 44.03
CA THR A 22 35.97 -6.50 43.20
C THR A 22 35.32 -7.76 42.66
N ALA A 23 34.27 -8.21 43.34
CA ALA A 23 33.45 -9.33 42.92
C ALA A 23 33.06 -9.06 41.47
N LYS A 24 33.38 -9.98 40.56
CA LYS A 24 33.07 -9.83 39.14
C LYS A 24 31.56 -9.54 39.06
N PRO A 25 31.15 -8.35 38.56
CA PRO A 25 29.74 -8.00 38.55
C PRO A 25 28.99 -9.10 37.81
N GLY A 26 28.00 -9.68 38.48
CA GLY A 26 27.22 -10.79 37.94
C GLY A 26 26.61 -10.42 36.60
N VAL A 27 26.45 -11.38 35.70
CA VAL A 27 25.98 -11.15 34.32
C VAL A 27 24.72 -10.27 34.27
N TRP A 28 23.80 -10.43 35.23
CA TRP A 28 22.60 -9.60 35.41
C TRP A 28 22.88 -8.13 35.68
N THR A 29 23.90 -7.81 36.47
CA THR A 29 24.28 -6.42 36.74
C THR A 29 24.89 -5.76 35.51
N ARG A 30 25.66 -6.52 34.71
CA ARG A 30 26.21 -6.05 33.42
C ARG A 30 25.12 -5.87 32.37
N LEU A 31 24.16 -6.78 32.32
CA LEU A 31 22.99 -6.67 31.44
C LEU A 31 22.14 -5.44 31.83
N GLY A 32 21.97 -5.19 33.13
CA GLY A 32 21.25 -4.03 33.64
C GLY A 32 21.95 -2.70 33.34
N THR A 33 23.28 -2.63 33.46
CA THR A 33 24.04 -1.43 33.07
C THR A 33 24.03 -1.22 31.55
N TRP A 34 24.14 -2.30 30.77
CA TRP A 34 24.03 -2.25 29.32
C TRP A 34 22.65 -1.79 28.86
N ALA A 35 21.56 -2.37 29.40
CA ALA A 35 20.20 -1.98 29.06
C ALA A 35 19.92 -0.52 29.44
N ARG A 36 20.46 -0.05 30.57
CA ARG A 36 20.34 1.35 31.00
C ARG A 36 21.12 2.31 30.09
N ALA A 37 22.31 1.91 29.63
CA ALA A 37 23.06 2.69 28.64
C ALA A 37 22.29 2.76 27.32
N LEU A 38 21.80 1.63 26.82
CA LEU A 38 21.01 1.54 25.60
C LEU A 38 19.76 2.43 25.65
N LEU A 39 19.02 2.40 26.77
CA LEU A 39 17.83 3.25 26.94
C LEU A 39 18.19 4.75 26.96
N ARG A 40 19.35 5.13 27.51
CA ARG A 40 19.82 6.51 27.48
C ARG A 40 20.19 6.93 26.06
N ASP A 41 20.88 6.08 25.32
CA ASP A 41 21.26 6.35 23.92
C ASP A 41 20.02 6.57 23.05
N TYR A 42 18.96 5.77 23.21
CA TYR A 42 17.69 5.99 22.50
C TYR A 42 16.97 7.26 22.96
N ALA A 43 16.99 7.58 24.26
CA ALA A 43 16.39 8.81 24.77
C ALA A 43 17.12 10.07 24.24
N ASP A 44 18.44 10.02 24.13
CA ASP A 44 19.26 11.08 23.54
C ASP A 44 18.98 11.21 22.04
N ALA A 45 18.92 10.10 21.31
CA ALA A 45 18.54 10.10 19.88
C ALA A 45 17.14 10.72 19.64
N CYS A 46 16.16 10.43 20.51
CA CYS A 46 14.83 11.05 20.45
C CYS A 46 14.86 12.55 20.73
N ARG A 47 15.67 12.99 21.70
CA ARG A 47 15.84 14.43 22.01
C ARG A 47 16.49 15.17 20.85
N ASP A 48 17.51 14.60 20.24
CA ASP A 48 18.19 15.17 19.08
C ASP A 48 17.27 15.20 17.86
N ALA A 49 16.48 14.15 17.63
CA ALA A 49 15.48 14.13 16.57
C ALA A 49 14.42 15.22 16.77
N ALA A 50 13.95 15.45 18.00
CA ALA A 50 13.00 16.52 18.31
C ALA A 50 13.62 17.92 18.12
N ALA A 51 14.88 18.12 18.51
CA ALA A 51 15.61 19.36 18.28
C ALA A 51 15.80 19.63 16.78
N ALA A 52 16.18 18.61 16.01
CA ALA A 52 16.33 18.68 14.56
C ALA A 52 15.00 18.97 13.85
N ALA A 53 13.90 18.38 14.32
CA ALA A 53 12.57 18.63 13.79
C ALA A 53 12.13 20.09 14.02
N ARG A 54 12.41 20.65 15.20
CA ARG A 54 12.13 22.07 15.51
C ARG A 54 13.00 23.02 14.69
N ALA A 55 14.27 22.67 14.45
CA ALA A 55 15.19 23.48 13.67
C ALA A 55 14.80 23.55 12.17
N ARG A 56 14.21 22.48 11.62
CA ARG A 56 13.86 22.38 10.20
C ARG A 56 12.50 21.68 10.00
N PRO A 57 11.37 22.36 10.27
CA PRO A 57 10.04 21.74 10.26
C PRO A 57 9.64 21.19 8.89
N GLY A 58 10.03 21.84 7.79
CA GLY A 58 9.72 21.35 6.44
C GLY A 58 10.38 20.00 6.12
N ARG A 59 11.65 19.79 6.49
CA ARG A 59 12.32 18.50 6.28
C ARG A 59 11.74 17.41 7.17
N ALA A 60 11.43 17.75 8.43
CA ALA A 60 10.78 16.82 9.34
C ALA A 60 9.40 16.39 8.84
N ALA A 61 8.60 17.31 8.33
CA ALA A 61 7.30 17.00 7.73
C ALA A 61 7.44 16.05 6.52
N VAL A 62 8.44 16.26 5.65
CA VAL A 62 8.71 15.34 4.52
C VAL A 62 9.11 13.96 5.01
N TYR A 63 10.02 13.84 5.98
CA TYR A 63 10.44 12.53 6.52
C TYR A 63 9.30 11.81 7.24
N LEU A 64 8.50 12.52 8.04
CA LEU A 64 7.32 11.97 8.70
C LEU A 64 6.25 11.55 7.69
N GLY A 65 6.03 12.36 6.64
CA GLY A 65 5.13 12.03 5.55
C GLY A 65 5.58 10.79 4.78
N LEU A 66 6.88 10.66 4.49
CA LEU A 66 7.43 9.48 3.83
C LEU A 66 7.33 8.23 4.70
N LEU A 67 7.68 8.34 5.98
CA LEU A 67 7.58 7.22 6.93
C LEU A 67 6.13 6.79 7.15
N GLY A 68 5.24 7.75 7.40
CA GLY A 68 3.81 7.50 7.58
C GLY A 68 3.16 6.97 6.30
N GLY A 69 3.51 7.53 5.14
CA GLY A 69 3.11 7.03 3.84
C GLY A 69 3.55 5.60 3.62
N ALA A 70 4.84 5.29 3.82
CA ALA A 70 5.36 3.93 3.70
C ALA A 70 4.67 2.95 4.64
N ALA A 71 4.46 3.33 5.91
CA ALA A 71 3.75 2.51 6.88
C ALA A 71 2.29 2.25 6.48
N ALA A 72 1.58 3.29 6.01
CA ALA A 72 0.22 3.15 5.50
C ALA A 72 0.17 2.24 4.26
N CYS A 73 1.13 2.37 3.34
CA CYS A 73 1.22 1.52 2.16
C CYS A 73 1.46 0.06 2.53
N CYS A 74 2.35 -0.20 3.49
CA CYS A 74 2.57 -1.55 4.03
C CYS A 74 1.32 -2.13 4.69
N ALA A 75 0.59 -1.34 5.47
CA ALA A 75 -0.63 -1.78 6.14
C ALA A 75 -1.79 -2.02 5.16
N LEU A 76 -1.82 -1.27 4.05
CA LEU A 76 -2.89 -1.32 3.05
C LEU A 76 -2.49 -2.12 1.79
N ALA A 77 -1.36 -2.84 1.80
CA ALA A 77 -0.95 -3.64 0.66
C ALA A 77 -1.94 -4.81 0.46
N PRO A 78 -2.66 -4.90 -0.67
CA PRO A 78 -3.69 -5.91 -0.85
C PRO A 78 -3.06 -7.31 -1.05
N GLY A 79 -3.63 -8.31 -0.39
CA GLY A 79 -3.20 -9.71 -0.52
C GLY A 79 -3.78 -10.41 -1.75
N GLU A 80 -3.39 -11.66 -1.97
CA GLU A 80 -3.93 -12.50 -3.04
C GLU A 80 -5.46 -12.68 -2.94
N ALA A 81 -5.97 -12.93 -1.73
CA ALA A 81 -7.41 -13.06 -1.50
C ALA A 81 -8.20 -11.79 -1.87
N ALA A 82 -7.61 -10.61 -1.65
CA ALA A 82 -8.24 -9.34 -2.02
C ALA A 82 -8.29 -9.14 -3.54
N PHE A 83 -7.32 -9.70 -4.28
CA PHE A 83 -7.39 -9.72 -5.76
C PHE A 83 -8.48 -10.66 -6.26
N GLU A 84 -8.56 -11.85 -5.67
CA GLU A 84 -9.57 -12.85 -6.00
C GLU A 84 -10.99 -12.32 -5.76
N GLU A 85 -11.22 -11.66 -4.63
CA GLU A 85 -12.49 -10.98 -4.34
C GLU A 85 -12.81 -9.90 -5.38
N ALA A 86 -11.86 -9.00 -5.65
CA ALA A 86 -12.05 -7.92 -6.63
C ALA A 86 -12.31 -8.45 -8.05
N LEU A 87 -11.64 -9.53 -8.46
CA LEU A 87 -11.82 -10.15 -9.77
C LEU A 87 -13.20 -10.81 -9.88
N LEU A 88 -13.65 -11.51 -8.83
CA LEU A 88 -14.97 -12.13 -8.80
C LEU A 88 -16.09 -11.08 -8.77
N ASP A 89 -15.92 -10.00 -8.01
CA ASP A 89 -16.86 -8.88 -7.96
C ASP A 89 -16.94 -8.14 -9.32
N ALA A 90 -15.79 -7.89 -9.96
CA ALA A 90 -15.73 -7.38 -11.34
C ALA A 90 -16.43 -8.31 -12.34
N SER A 91 -16.32 -9.63 -12.18
CA SER A 91 -17.06 -10.58 -13.02
C SER A 91 -18.56 -10.54 -12.75
N GLY A 92 -18.97 -10.40 -11.49
CA GLY A 92 -20.37 -10.29 -11.09
C GLY A 92 -21.04 -9.05 -11.66
N THR A 93 -20.38 -7.89 -11.57
CA THR A 93 -20.86 -6.64 -12.17
C THR A 93 -21.01 -6.74 -13.69
N LEU A 94 -20.05 -7.35 -14.40
CA LEU A 94 -20.16 -7.60 -15.84
C LEU A 94 -21.29 -8.58 -16.23
N LEU A 95 -21.67 -9.51 -15.33
CA LEU A 95 -22.77 -10.45 -15.58
C LEU A 95 -24.15 -9.78 -15.49
N LEU A 96 -24.28 -8.69 -14.74
CA LEU A 96 -25.53 -7.94 -14.62
C LEU A 96 -25.83 -7.09 -15.87
N LEU A 97 -24.78 -6.73 -16.61
CA LEU A 97 -24.88 -5.88 -17.80
C LEU A 97 -25.26 -6.70 -19.04
N ALA A 98 -26.10 -6.11 -19.91
CA ALA A 98 -26.48 -6.73 -21.16
C ALA A 98 -25.29 -6.77 -22.15
N PRO A 99 -25.19 -7.79 -23.03
CA PRO A 99 -24.09 -7.89 -23.99
C PRO A 99 -23.91 -6.68 -24.92
N ALA A 100 -24.96 -5.88 -25.14
CA ALA A 100 -24.93 -4.70 -26.00
C ALA A 100 -24.27 -3.49 -25.33
N THR A 101 -24.40 -3.33 -24.01
CA THR A 101 -23.91 -2.15 -23.27
C THR A 101 -22.54 -2.35 -22.64
N ARG A 102 -22.05 -3.59 -22.56
CA ARG A 102 -20.76 -3.89 -21.93
C ARG A 102 -19.57 -3.42 -22.76
N ASN A 103 -18.60 -2.80 -22.08
CA ASN A 103 -17.32 -2.48 -22.68
C ASN A 103 -16.55 -3.76 -23.02
N ARG A 104 -16.26 -3.95 -24.32
CA ARG A 104 -15.54 -5.13 -24.84
C ARG A 104 -14.14 -5.27 -24.26
N THR A 105 -13.46 -4.16 -24.00
CA THR A 105 -12.07 -4.18 -23.50
C THR A 105 -12.02 -4.63 -22.04
N SER A 106 -12.97 -4.17 -21.22
CA SER A 106 -13.12 -4.57 -19.82
C SER A 106 -13.54 -6.03 -19.71
N GLU A 107 -14.52 -6.45 -20.52
CA GLU A 107 -14.98 -7.85 -20.59
C GLU A 107 -13.82 -8.79 -20.99
N ALA A 108 -13.09 -8.47 -22.06
CA ALA A 108 -11.95 -9.28 -22.51
C ALA A 108 -10.85 -9.37 -21.44
N HIS A 109 -10.56 -8.27 -20.75
CA HIS A 109 -9.55 -8.24 -19.69
C HIS A 109 -9.94 -9.13 -18.51
N VAL A 110 -11.18 -9.03 -18.01
CA VAL A 110 -11.67 -9.86 -16.90
C VAL A 110 -11.74 -11.34 -17.31
N GLN A 111 -12.20 -11.64 -18.52
CA GLN A 111 -12.21 -13.01 -19.04
C GLN A 111 -10.80 -13.60 -19.15
N GLN A 112 -9.82 -12.82 -19.62
CA GLN A 112 -8.42 -13.24 -19.66
C GLN A 112 -7.89 -13.55 -18.25
N LEU A 113 -8.17 -12.68 -17.27
CA LEU A 113 -7.78 -12.91 -15.87
C LEU A 113 -8.41 -14.17 -15.29
N LEU A 114 -9.72 -14.39 -15.49
CA LEU A 114 -10.42 -15.61 -15.07
C LEU A 114 -9.87 -16.87 -15.75
N TRP A 115 -9.47 -16.76 -17.02
CA TRP A 115 -8.84 -17.87 -17.74
C TRP A 115 -7.45 -18.20 -17.19
N LEU A 116 -6.64 -17.18 -16.89
CA LEU A 116 -5.32 -17.37 -16.25
C LEU A 116 -5.46 -17.96 -14.85
N ARG A 117 -6.47 -17.51 -14.09
CA ARG A 117 -6.86 -18.05 -12.80
C ARG A 117 -7.20 -19.53 -12.89
N GLY A 118 -8.06 -19.91 -13.84
CA GLY A 118 -8.46 -21.31 -14.05
C GLY A 118 -7.29 -22.24 -14.40
N ARG A 119 -6.17 -21.69 -14.89
CA ARG A 119 -4.94 -22.42 -15.20
C ARG A 119 -3.88 -22.37 -14.10
N GLY A 120 -4.14 -21.74 -12.96
CA GLY A 120 -3.14 -21.56 -11.89
C GLY A 120 -1.93 -20.71 -12.31
N ARG A 121 -2.10 -19.87 -13.35
CA ARG A 121 -1.04 -19.04 -13.92
C ARG A 121 -0.95 -17.66 -13.29
N LEU A 122 -1.93 -17.24 -12.50
CA LEU A 122 -1.84 -15.99 -11.75
C LEU A 122 -0.92 -16.14 -10.54
N ARG A 123 -0.07 -15.14 -10.31
CA ARG A 123 0.82 -15.09 -9.15
C ARG A 123 0.75 -13.74 -8.48
N HIS A 124 0.81 -13.79 -7.16
CA HIS A 124 0.90 -12.63 -6.30
C HIS A 124 2.29 -12.55 -5.69
N VAL A 125 2.86 -11.34 -5.66
CA VAL A 125 4.05 -11.00 -4.89
C VAL A 125 3.77 -9.73 -4.10
N ASN A 126 4.00 -9.79 -2.79
CA ASN A 126 3.98 -8.62 -1.92
C ASN A 126 5.39 -8.01 -1.83
N LEU A 127 5.54 -6.75 -2.26
CA LEU A 127 6.78 -5.96 -2.19
C LEU A 127 6.82 -5.03 -0.96
N ALA A 128 6.07 -5.37 0.09
CA ALA A 128 5.79 -4.58 1.29
C ALA A 128 4.96 -3.31 1.01
N LEU A 129 5.47 -2.38 0.21
CA LEU A 129 4.78 -1.11 -0.09
C LEU A 129 3.69 -1.26 -1.15
N CYS A 130 3.81 -2.25 -2.02
CA CYS A 130 2.86 -2.53 -3.08
C CYS A 130 2.76 -4.04 -3.31
N SER A 131 1.66 -4.45 -3.92
CA SER A 131 1.43 -5.82 -4.33
C SER A 131 1.39 -5.90 -5.84
N LEU A 132 1.97 -6.95 -6.41
CA LEU A 132 1.95 -7.18 -7.85
C LEU A 132 1.25 -8.48 -8.16
N VAL A 133 0.41 -8.45 -9.19
CA VAL A 133 -0.12 -9.65 -9.83
C VAL A 133 0.51 -9.78 -11.20
N TYR A 134 1.09 -10.95 -11.47
CA TYR A 134 1.73 -11.23 -12.74
C TYR A 134 1.35 -12.61 -13.27
N GLU A 135 1.49 -12.78 -14.58
CA GLU A 135 1.24 -14.04 -15.25
C GLU A 135 2.49 -14.93 -15.18
N ALA A 136 2.37 -16.17 -14.70
CA ALA A 136 3.34 -17.26 -14.82
C ALA A 136 3.13 -18.06 -16.13
N PRO A 137 4.17 -18.68 -16.73
CA PRO A 137 4.00 -19.40 -17.99
C PRO A 137 3.30 -20.76 -17.79
N TYR A 138 3.48 -21.35 -16.60
CA TYR A 138 2.94 -22.64 -16.19
C TYR A 138 2.35 -22.54 -14.78
N ASP A 139 1.54 -23.53 -14.42
CA ASP A 139 1.00 -23.71 -13.08
C ASP A 139 2.08 -24.06 -12.04
N ALA A 140 1.80 -23.85 -10.76
CA ALA A 140 2.69 -24.13 -9.62
C ALA A 140 3.00 -25.62 -9.50
N GLN A 141 1.98 -26.43 -9.76
CA GLN A 141 2.02 -27.87 -9.60
C GLN A 141 2.61 -28.55 -10.83
N ALA A 142 2.86 -27.80 -11.91
CA ALA A 142 3.53 -28.33 -13.09
C ALA A 142 4.96 -28.81 -12.75
N SER A 143 5.19 -30.10 -12.99
CA SER A 143 6.48 -30.78 -12.82
C SER A 143 7.15 -31.14 -14.14
N LEU A 144 6.63 -30.62 -15.26
CA LEU A 144 7.22 -30.80 -16.59
C LEU A 144 8.63 -30.20 -16.66
N TYR A 145 9.53 -30.86 -17.38
CA TYR A 145 10.89 -30.35 -17.61
C TYR A 145 10.88 -28.91 -18.17
N GLN A 146 9.96 -28.63 -19.11
CA GLN A 146 9.78 -27.30 -19.70
C GLN A 146 9.49 -26.22 -18.65
N ALA A 147 8.75 -26.56 -17.59
CA ALA A 147 8.39 -25.64 -16.52
C ALA A 147 9.48 -25.51 -15.43
N ARG A 148 10.36 -26.50 -15.28
CA ARG A 148 11.41 -26.54 -14.24
C ARG A 148 12.79 -26.12 -14.73
N CYS A 149 13.05 -26.23 -16.02
CA CYS A 149 14.34 -25.88 -16.60
C CYS A 149 14.64 -24.39 -16.42
N ARG A 150 15.76 -24.08 -15.73
CA ARG A 150 16.19 -22.69 -15.45
C ARG A 150 16.45 -21.86 -16.71
N TYR A 151 16.90 -22.50 -17.79
CA TYR A 151 17.22 -21.82 -19.05
C TYR A 151 15.98 -21.47 -19.88
N LEU A 152 14.85 -22.13 -19.61
CA LEU A 152 13.55 -21.82 -20.22
C LEU A 152 12.73 -20.82 -19.40
N GLN A 153 13.22 -20.43 -18.22
CA GLN A 153 12.52 -19.44 -17.41
C GLN A 153 12.56 -18.07 -18.10
N PRO A 154 11.47 -17.29 -17.97
CA PRO A 154 11.38 -15.96 -18.52
C PRO A 154 12.48 -15.07 -17.95
N ARG A 155 13.02 -14.20 -18.80
CA ARG A 155 14.12 -13.31 -18.42
C ARG A 155 13.57 -12.16 -17.57
N TRP A 156 14.40 -11.60 -16.70
CA TRP A 156 14.04 -10.42 -15.90
C TRP A 156 13.63 -9.22 -16.76
N VAL A 157 14.14 -9.13 -17.99
CA VAL A 157 13.80 -8.07 -18.96
C VAL A 157 12.35 -8.17 -19.43
N GLU A 158 11.79 -9.38 -19.48
CA GLU A 158 10.41 -9.63 -19.93
C GLU A 158 9.39 -9.52 -18.77
N PHE A 159 9.87 -9.43 -17.53
CA PHE A 159 9.01 -9.37 -16.35
C PHE A 159 8.00 -8.22 -16.38
N PRO A 160 8.37 -6.97 -16.75
CA PRO A 160 7.42 -5.86 -16.77
C PRO A 160 6.23 -6.08 -17.72
N HIS A 161 6.42 -6.80 -18.84
CA HIS A 161 5.36 -7.09 -19.79
C HIS A 161 4.35 -8.13 -19.29
N ARG A 162 4.67 -8.83 -18.20
CA ARG A 162 3.85 -9.91 -17.63
C ARG A 162 3.10 -9.47 -16.37
N ILE A 163 3.30 -8.22 -15.94
CA ILE A 163 2.56 -7.61 -14.85
C ILE A 163 1.15 -7.32 -15.35
N LEU A 164 0.16 -7.84 -14.63
CA LEU A 164 -1.25 -7.71 -14.95
C LEU A 164 -1.88 -6.57 -14.15
N ASP A 165 -1.56 -6.50 -12.85
CA ASP A 165 -2.11 -5.48 -11.96
C ASP A 165 -1.12 -5.08 -10.85
N VAL A 166 -1.30 -3.86 -10.35
CA VAL A 166 -0.58 -3.26 -9.24
C VAL A 166 -1.57 -2.87 -8.16
N GLY A 167 -1.37 -3.45 -6.98
CA GLY A 167 -2.12 -3.18 -5.77
C GLY A 167 -1.38 -2.18 -4.89
N PHE A 168 -2.03 -1.07 -4.55
CA PHE A 168 -1.48 -0.04 -3.67
C PHE A 168 -2.62 0.67 -2.94
N VAL A 169 -2.47 0.92 -1.63
CA VAL A 169 -3.48 1.62 -0.80
C VAL A 169 -4.86 0.94 -0.89
N GLY A 170 -4.89 -0.37 -0.62
CA GLY A 170 -6.11 -1.17 -0.44
C GLY A 170 -6.89 -1.45 -1.72
N ARG A 171 -6.40 -1.08 -2.90
CA ARG A 171 -7.09 -1.28 -4.17
C ARG A 171 -6.16 -1.81 -5.27
N TRP A 172 -6.77 -2.45 -6.25
CA TRP A 172 -6.15 -2.89 -7.49
C TRP A 172 -6.38 -1.84 -8.58
N TRP A 173 -5.31 -1.21 -9.06
CA TRP A 173 -5.42 0.00 -9.86
C TRP A 173 -5.77 -0.28 -11.31
N VAL A 174 -5.22 -1.34 -11.92
CA VAL A 174 -5.48 -1.69 -13.32
C VAL A 174 -6.88 -2.26 -13.45
N LEU A 175 -7.25 -3.24 -12.62
CA LEU A 175 -8.60 -3.81 -12.64
C LEU A 175 -9.66 -2.73 -12.37
N GLY A 176 -9.45 -1.87 -11.35
CA GLY A 176 -10.37 -0.77 -11.06
C GLY A 176 -10.47 0.26 -12.20
N ALA A 177 -9.36 0.59 -12.86
CA ALA A 177 -9.38 1.50 -14.01
C ALA A 177 -10.11 0.89 -15.21
N ARG A 178 -9.94 -0.41 -15.47
CA ARG A 178 -10.64 -1.12 -16.54
C ARG A 178 -12.12 -1.30 -16.25
N MET A 179 -12.51 -1.41 -14.98
CA MET A 179 -13.90 -1.58 -14.57
C MET A 179 -14.68 -0.27 -14.39
N ARG A 180 -14.02 0.90 -14.42
CA ARG A 180 -14.67 2.19 -14.18
C ARG A 180 -15.84 2.47 -15.13
N ASP A 181 -15.63 2.26 -16.43
CA ASP A 181 -16.61 2.54 -17.49
C ASP A 181 -17.00 1.22 -18.20
N CYS A 182 -17.32 0.18 -17.41
CA CYS A 182 -17.62 -1.16 -17.93
C CYS A 182 -19.01 -1.28 -18.58
N ASP A 183 -19.89 -0.31 -18.34
CA ASP A 183 -21.26 -0.18 -18.83
C ASP A 183 -21.40 0.72 -20.08
N ILE A 184 -20.28 1.24 -20.59
CA ILE A 184 -20.22 2.05 -21.80
C ILE A 184 -19.60 1.23 -22.94
N ASN A 185 -20.36 1.04 -24.01
CA ASN A 185 -19.87 0.40 -25.23
C ASN A 185 -19.62 1.44 -26.34
N ASP A 186 -18.37 1.85 -26.50
CA ASP A 186 -17.97 2.84 -27.51
C ASP A 186 -18.30 2.41 -28.96
N ASP A 187 -18.40 1.10 -29.23
CA ASP A 187 -18.71 0.57 -30.55
C ASP A 187 -20.10 1.01 -31.04
N GLU A 188 -21.04 1.20 -30.12
CA GLU A 188 -22.40 1.68 -30.45
C GLU A 188 -22.37 3.10 -31.01
N PHE A 189 -21.47 3.95 -30.51
CA PHE A 189 -21.44 5.39 -30.79
C PHE A 189 -20.54 5.77 -31.97
N LEU A 190 -19.94 4.80 -32.67
CA LEU A 190 -19.04 5.06 -33.80
C LEU A 190 -19.71 5.78 -34.99
N HIS A 191 -21.03 5.64 -35.13
CA HIS A 191 -21.82 6.28 -36.17
C HIS A 191 -22.02 7.79 -35.93
N LEU A 192 -21.75 8.28 -34.72
CA LEU A 192 -21.89 9.69 -34.35
C LEU A 192 -20.64 10.51 -34.75
N PRO A 193 -20.81 11.79 -35.09
CA PRO A 193 -19.69 12.69 -35.34
C PRO A 193 -18.83 12.88 -34.09
N ALA A 194 -17.53 13.18 -34.27
CA ALA A 194 -16.53 13.21 -33.20
C ALA A 194 -16.89 14.12 -32.01
N HIS A 195 -17.58 15.24 -32.25
CA HIS A 195 -17.97 16.18 -31.20
C HIS A 195 -19.08 15.65 -30.27
N LEU A 196 -19.84 14.63 -30.69
CA LEU A 196 -20.87 13.99 -29.86
C LEU A 196 -20.36 12.76 -29.11
N ARG A 197 -19.17 12.27 -29.44
CA ARG A 197 -18.55 11.10 -28.80
C ARG A 197 -17.76 11.43 -27.54
N VAL A 198 -17.45 12.71 -27.34
CA VAL A 198 -16.68 13.15 -26.17
C VAL A 198 -17.66 13.51 -25.07
N VAL A 199 -17.62 12.77 -23.96
CA VAL A 199 -18.41 13.06 -22.76
C VAL A 199 -17.56 13.78 -21.73
N GLY A 200 -17.93 15.02 -21.41
CA GLY A 200 -17.29 15.83 -20.38
C GLY A 200 -17.93 15.61 -19.00
N PRO A 201 -17.19 15.79 -17.88
CA PRO A 201 -17.74 15.63 -16.53
C PRO A 201 -18.98 16.51 -16.26
N HIS A 202 -18.99 17.73 -16.81
CA HIS A 202 -20.12 18.65 -16.67
C HIS A 202 -21.41 18.15 -17.35
N GLN A 203 -21.32 17.25 -18.33
CA GLN A 203 -22.49 16.66 -19.00
C GLN A 203 -23.11 15.52 -18.18
N LEU A 204 -22.37 14.97 -17.21
CA LEU A 204 -22.85 13.92 -16.32
C LEU A 204 -23.65 14.49 -15.12
N HIS A 205 -23.54 15.80 -14.86
CA HIS A 205 -24.27 16.48 -13.79
C HIS A 205 -25.59 17.06 -14.33
N SER A 206 -26.72 16.67 -13.74
CA SER A 206 -28.05 17.03 -14.23
C SER A 206 -28.49 18.46 -13.91
N GLU A 207 -27.84 19.14 -12.95
CA GLU A 207 -28.26 20.44 -12.41
C GLU A 207 -28.52 21.51 -13.49
N ALA A 208 -27.62 21.62 -14.49
CA ALA A 208 -27.77 22.58 -15.57
C ALA A 208 -28.95 22.23 -16.49
N ASN A 209 -29.15 20.95 -16.78
CA ASN A 209 -30.23 20.47 -17.64
C ASN A 209 -31.60 20.65 -16.96
N GLU A 210 -31.69 20.38 -15.66
CA GLU A 210 -32.90 20.60 -14.86
C GLU A 210 -33.26 22.08 -14.83
N ARG A 211 -32.29 22.96 -14.57
CA ARG A 211 -32.52 24.42 -14.61
C ARG A 211 -33.01 24.90 -15.98
N LEU A 212 -32.37 24.45 -17.06
CA LEU A 212 -32.79 24.81 -18.43
C LEU A 212 -34.18 24.26 -18.77
N PHE A 213 -34.52 23.07 -18.25
CA PHE A 213 -35.85 22.49 -18.39
C PHE A 213 -36.91 23.35 -17.71
N ASP A 214 -36.64 23.85 -16.50
CA ASP A 214 -37.56 24.74 -15.77
C ASP A 214 -37.74 26.09 -16.46
N GLU A 215 -36.67 26.62 -17.08
CA GLU A 215 -36.72 27.88 -17.83
C GLU A 215 -37.71 27.84 -19.00
N LYS A 216 -38.01 26.64 -19.55
CA LYS A 216 -39.03 26.44 -20.59
C LYS A 216 -40.43 26.89 -20.16
N TYR A 217 -40.75 26.80 -18.86
CA TYR A 217 -42.07 27.18 -18.33
C TYR A 217 -42.17 28.68 -18.00
N ARG A 218 -41.14 29.48 -18.28
CA ARG A 218 -41.21 30.93 -18.05
C ARG A 218 -42.22 31.57 -19.01
N PRO A 219 -43.11 32.44 -18.51
CA PRO A 219 -44.07 33.14 -19.37
C PRO A 219 -43.33 34.07 -20.33
N VAL A 220 -43.77 34.09 -21.58
CA VAL A 220 -43.28 35.02 -22.59
C VAL A 220 -43.82 36.41 -22.25
N VAL A 221 -42.93 37.39 -22.15
CA VAL A 221 -43.30 38.80 -21.96
C VAL A 221 -43.48 39.41 -23.34
N LEU A 222 -44.71 39.82 -23.66
CA LEU A 222 -45.01 40.56 -24.89
C LEU A 222 -44.67 42.03 -24.67
N THR A 223 -43.95 42.64 -25.62
CA THR A 223 -43.77 44.09 -25.68
C THR A 223 -44.95 44.74 -26.40
N ASP A 224 -45.24 46.01 -26.11
CA ASP A 224 -46.42 46.74 -26.63
C ASP A 224 -46.54 46.70 -28.17
N ASP A 225 -45.42 46.53 -28.87
CA ASP A 225 -45.33 46.43 -30.33
C ASP A 225 -45.76 45.06 -30.90
N GLN A 226 -46.01 44.06 -30.04
CA GLN A 226 -46.37 42.68 -30.38
C GLN A 226 -47.80 42.30 -29.99
N VAL A 227 -48.56 43.27 -29.48
CA VAL A 227 -49.99 43.13 -29.15
C VAL A 227 -50.79 43.60 -30.37
N ASP A 228 -51.06 42.69 -31.31
CA ASP A 228 -52.10 42.86 -32.33
C ASP A 228 -53.49 42.55 -31.74
#